data_AF-A0A9D3QAZ2-F1
#
_entry.id   AF-A0A9D3QAZ2-F1
#
_cell.length_a   1.000
_cell.length_b   1.000
_cell.length_c   1.000
_cell.angle_alpha   90.00
_cell.angle_beta   90.00
_cell.angle_gamma   90.00
#
_symmetry.space_group_name_H-M   'P 1'
#
loop_
_entity.id
_entity.type
_entity.pdbx_description
1 polymer ?
#
loop_
_entity_poly.entity_id
_entity_poly.type
_entity_poly.pdbx_seq_one_letter_code
_entity_poly.pdbx_strand_id
1 'polypeptide(L)'
;MKTRLRRVWSPCALRSLTPDSRREKSSGDTRKYSKNRGAMSRSIVRQSKFRHVFGQAAKAEQCYDDIRVSRVTWDSSFCAVNPKFLAVIVESSGGGAFLVLPLSKTGRVDKNYPLVVGHTGPVLDIDWCPHNDNILASCSEDCTAMVWQIPDHTPSRPLSEPIVTLEGHSKRVGIVSWHPTARNILLTAGSDNLIIIWNVGTGEPLITMDDHPDLIYNVSWNRNGSLFCTTCKDRRLRVCDPRKREVVAERLAPHEGIRPMRAIFTRDGNIFSTGFTRMSQRELGLWDPTNFEEPIALLEMDTSNGVLLPFYDADANIVYLCGKGDSSIRYFEITDEPPYVHYLSTYSSKEPQRGMGFMPKRGMDVSKCEIARLYKLHERKCEPIMMTVPRKSDLFQDDLYPDTAGPEPALEPEEWLEGRDEEPVLVSMREGYIPPKSRELKVAKKNVLDTRPMPRRSMSSCDGSSLPPQLLEKLLEEVQNLKATILSQEKRICDLENKLSKYTNGTA
;
A
#
# COMPACT_ATOMS: atom_id res chain seq x y z
N MET A 1 19.54 -20.17 -68.09
CA MET A 1 18.94 -21.45 -67.66
C MET A 1 18.03 -21.21 -66.47
N LYS A 2 16.79 -21.70 -66.58
CA LYS A 2 15.70 -21.80 -65.58
C LYS A 2 15.09 -20.52 -64.99
N THR A 3 13.77 -20.53 -65.06
CA THR A 3 12.75 -19.49 -65.04
C THR A 3 12.20 -19.20 -63.64
N ARG A 4 11.86 -17.93 -63.39
CA ARG A 4 11.14 -17.39 -62.23
C ARG A 4 9.73 -17.01 -62.68
N LEU A 5 8.70 -17.36 -61.91
CA LEU A 5 7.33 -16.86 -62.04
C LEU A 5 7.02 -15.91 -60.87
N ARG A 6 6.66 -14.66 -61.19
CA ARG A 6 5.91 -13.74 -60.33
C ARG A 6 4.82 -13.10 -61.20
N ARG A 7 3.57 -13.13 -60.74
CA ARG A 7 2.47 -12.35 -61.33
C ARG A 7 2.14 -11.17 -60.43
N VAL A 8 1.98 -10.02 -61.09
CA VAL A 8 1.50 -8.74 -60.59
C VAL A 8 0.05 -8.59 -61.05
N TRP A 9 -0.79 -7.93 -60.26
CA TRP A 9 -2.09 -7.40 -60.70
C TRP A 9 -2.21 -5.92 -60.28
N SER A 10 -2.74 -5.11 -61.20
CA SER A 10 -3.15 -3.72 -61.03
C SER A 10 -4.56 -3.52 -61.62
N PRO A 11 -5.27 -2.43 -61.26
CA PRO A 11 -6.74 -2.34 -61.27
C PRO A 11 -7.31 -1.49 -62.43
N CYS A 12 -8.64 -1.53 -62.63
CA CYS A 12 -9.35 -0.58 -63.48
C CYS A 12 -10.77 -0.31 -62.95
N ALA A 13 -11.27 0.91 -63.15
CA ALA A 13 -12.48 1.51 -62.58
C ALA A 13 -13.44 2.07 -63.66
N LEU A 14 -14.62 2.55 -63.20
CA LEU A 14 -15.71 3.33 -63.85
C LEU A 14 -16.79 2.51 -64.62
N ARG A 15 -18.10 2.81 -64.60
CA ARG A 15 -18.86 4.08 -64.57
C ARG A 15 -20.35 3.86 -64.18
N SER A 16 -21.05 4.95 -63.86
CA SER A 16 -22.46 5.12 -63.43
C SER A 16 -23.52 5.21 -64.56
N LEU A 17 -24.82 4.97 -64.25
CA LEU A 17 -26.04 5.77 -64.62
C LEU A 17 -27.38 5.03 -64.26
N THR A 18 -28.40 5.78 -63.80
CA THR A 18 -29.81 5.43 -63.46
C THR A 18 -30.80 5.77 -64.62
N PRO A 19 -32.17 5.69 -64.54
CA PRO A 19 -33.17 4.86 -63.82
C PRO A 19 -34.31 4.28 -64.73
N ASP A 20 -35.29 3.56 -64.15
CA ASP A 20 -36.76 3.75 -64.34
C ASP A 20 -37.67 2.52 -64.69
N SER A 21 -38.77 2.46 -63.93
CA SER A 21 -40.14 1.97 -64.23
C SER A 21 -40.60 0.49 -64.09
N ARG A 22 -41.64 0.36 -63.23
CA ARG A 22 -42.93 -0.38 -63.37
C ARG A 22 -43.23 -1.65 -62.54
N ARG A 23 -44.47 -1.61 -62.00
CA ARG A 23 -45.40 -2.65 -61.46
C ARG A 23 -45.15 -3.10 -60.02
N GLU A 24 -46.14 -3.31 -59.14
CA GLU A 24 -47.60 -3.30 -59.23
C GLU A 24 -48.18 -3.17 -57.80
N LYS A 25 -49.42 -2.68 -57.68
CA LYS A 25 -50.14 -2.52 -56.41
C LYS A 25 -50.59 -3.88 -55.86
N SER A 26 -50.47 -4.09 -54.55
CA SER A 26 -51.41 -4.94 -53.81
C SER A 26 -51.82 -4.27 -52.50
N SER A 27 -53.12 -4.33 -52.28
CA SER A 27 -53.92 -3.83 -51.16
C SER A 27 -53.67 -4.60 -49.87
N GLY A 28 -53.81 -3.95 -48.72
CA GLY A 28 -54.14 -4.68 -47.50
C GLY A 28 -53.72 -4.02 -46.18
N ASP A 29 -54.73 -3.44 -45.54
CA ASP A 29 -54.97 -3.52 -44.11
C ASP A 29 -54.36 -2.47 -43.17
N THR A 30 -55.29 -1.81 -42.48
CA THR A 30 -55.06 -0.71 -41.54
C THR A 30 -54.98 -1.29 -40.14
N ARG A 31 -53.79 -1.33 -39.55
CA ARG A 31 -53.64 -1.50 -38.09
C ARG A 31 -52.90 -0.32 -37.48
N LYS A 32 -53.60 0.26 -36.51
CA LYS A 32 -53.27 1.43 -35.70
C LYS A 32 -51.85 1.31 -35.12
N TYR A 33 -50.97 2.25 -35.48
CA TYR A 33 -49.80 2.55 -34.67
C TYR A 33 -50.25 3.22 -33.37
N SER A 34 -50.27 2.46 -32.27
CA SER A 34 -50.30 3.05 -30.94
C SER A 34 -49.03 3.87 -30.76
N LYS A 35 -49.16 5.19 -30.71
CA LYS A 35 -48.12 6.06 -30.17
C LYS A 35 -47.93 5.68 -28.70
N ASN A 36 -47.04 4.74 -28.43
CA ASN A 36 -46.36 4.70 -27.15
C ASN A 36 -45.54 5.99 -27.08
N ARG A 37 -46.11 7.00 -26.42
CA ARG A 37 -45.34 8.07 -25.83
C ARG A 37 -44.38 7.38 -24.88
N GLY A 38 -43.18 7.07 -25.36
CA GLY A 38 -42.08 6.68 -24.52
C GLY A 38 -42.00 7.73 -23.43
N ALA A 39 -42.27 7.32 -22.19
CA ALA A 39 -41.86 8.08 -21.05
C ALA A 39 -40.37 8.33 -21.27
N MET A 40 -39.99 9.58 -21.55
CA MET A 40 -38.62 10.00 -21.30
C MET A 40 -38.38 9.64 -19.85
N SER A 41 -37.64 8.56 -19.63
CA SER A 41 -36.96 8.32 -18.38
C SER A 41 -36.20 9.60 -18.12
N ARG A 42 -36.76 10.47 -17.27
CA ARG A 42 -36.03 11.58 -16.69
C ARG A 42 -34.86 10.88 -16.03
N SER A 43 -33.68 10.97 -16.64
CA SER A 43 -32.43 10.57 -15.99
C SER A 43 -32.43 11.34 -14.67
N ILE A 44 -32.74 10.65 -13.58
CA ILE A 44 -32.62 11.19 -12.25
C ILE A 44 -31.12 11.32 -12.08
N VAL A 45 -30.60 12.52 -12.32
CA VAL A 45 -29.19 12.80 -12.12
C VAL A 45 -28.90 12.49 -10.66
N ARG A 46 -28.07 11.47 -10.42
CA ARG A 46 -27.66 11.09 -9.07
C ARG A 46 -27.11 12.32 -8.35
N GLN A 47 -27.64 12.59 -7.16
CA GLN A 47 -27.12 13.66 -6.33
C GLN A 47 -25.86 13.16 -5.61
N SER A 48 -24.69 13.53 -6.13
CA SER A 48 -23.42 13.35 -5.44
C SER A 48 -22.85 14.70 -5.06
N LYS A 49 -22.44 14.83 -3.80
CA LYS A 49 -21.72 16.02 -3.31
C LYS A 49 -20.34 16.18 -3.97
N PHE A 50 -19.81 15.09 -4.54
CA PHE A 50 -18.50 15.03 -5.19
C PHE A 50 -18.56 15.13 -6.72
N ARG A 51 -19.76 15.31 -7.30
CA ARG A 51 -19.99 15.39 -8.76
C ARG A 51 -19.12 16.43 -9.47
N HIS A 52 -18.78 17.51 -8.77
CA HIS A 52 -18.02 18.64 -9.30
C HIS A 52 -16.61 18.74 -8.73
N VAL A 53 -16.09 17.66 -8.13
CA VAL A 53 -14.67 17.60 -7.77
C VAL A 53 -13.84 17.83 -9.03
N PHE A 54 -12.82 18.66 -8.91
CA PHE A 54 -11.87 18.92 -9.98
C PHE A 54 -10.44 18.92 -9.44
N GLY A 55 -9.51 18.50 -10.30
CA GLY A 55 -8.08 18.53 -10.00
C GLY A 55 -7.44 19.80 -10.53
N GLN A 56 -6.62 20.45 -9.71
CA GLN A 56 -5.83 21.62 -10.08
C GLN A 56 -4.35 21.35 -9.80
N ALA A 57 -3.51 21.44 -10.84
CA ALA A 57 -2.06 21.41 -10.66
C ALA A 57 -1.61 22.62 -9.85
N ALA A 58 -0.67 22.39 -8.94
CA ALA A 58 0.03 23.45 -8.24
C ALA A 58 0.82 24.32 -9.22
N LYS A 59 1.07 25.57 -8.83
CA LYS A 59 1.92 26.46 -9.61
C LYS A 59 3.35 25.94 -9.62
N ALA A 60 4.14 26.31 -10.64
CA ALA A 60 5.53 25.87 -10.76
C ALA A 60 6.38 26.16 -9.50
N GLU A 61 6.15 27.28 -8.81
CA GLU A 61 6.84 27.64 -7.56
C GLU A 61 6.52 26.70 -6.37
N GLN A 62 5.44 25.94 -6.46
CA GLN A 62 4.99 24.97 -5.47
C GLN A 62 5.33 23.52 -5.87
N CYS A 63 5.93 23.33 -7.05
CA CYS A 63 6.45 22.04 -7.49
C CYS A 63 7.85 21.80 -6.92
N TYR A 64 8.33 20.56 -7.02
CA TYR A 64 9.70 20.20 -6.64
C TYR A 64 10.45 19.80 -7.91
N ASP A 65 11.42 20.60 -8.31
CA ASP A 65 12.13 20.46 -9.59
C ASP A 65 13.54 19.89 -9.41
N ASP A 66 14.12 19.38 -10.49
CA ASP A 66 15.44 18.75 -10.55
C ASP A 66 15.59 17.45 -9.71
N ILE A 67 14.48 16.75 -9.42
CA ILE A 67 14.49 15.44 -8.75
C ILE A 67 14.70 14.33 -9.78
N ARG A 68 15.79 13.56 -9.67
CA ARG A 68 16.04 12.41 -10.55
C ARG A 68 15.25 11.17 -10.11
N VAL A 69 13.99 11.08 -10.53
CA VAL A 69 13.09 9.96 -10.19
C VAL A 69 13.65 8.65 -10.74
N SER A 70 13.54 7.56 -9.95
CA SER A 70 14.00 6.23 -10.33
C SER A 70 13.38 5.73 -11.64
N ARG A 71 14.21 5.05 -12.45
CA ARG A 71 13.83 4.43 -13.73
C ARG A 71 13.61 2.93 -13.62
N VAL A 72 13.74 2.37 -12.41
CA VAL A 72 13.55 0.94 -12.16
C VAL A 72 12.15 0.53 -12.58
N THR A 73 12.04 -0.60 -13.27
CA THR A 73 10.76 -1.16 -13.69
C THR A 73 10.13 -1.92 -12.52
N TRP A 74 9.39 -1.20 -11.69
CA TRP A 74 8.63 -1.75 -10.57
C TRP A 74 7.28 -1.04 -10.46
N ASP A 75 6.23 -1.74 -10.04
CA ASP A 75 4.85 -1.23 -10.08
C ASP A 75 4.43 -0.50 -8.79
N SER A 76 5.33 -0.21 -7.85
CA SER A 76 5.03 0.62 -6.67
C SER A 76 4.84 2.09 -7.03
N SER A 77 4.42 2.91 -6.07
CA SER A 77 4.10 4.32 -6.31
C SER A 77 5.33 5.21 -6.56
N PHE A 78 6.52 4.79 -6.10
CA PHE A 78 7.80 5.55 -6.06
C PHE A 78 7.78 6.85 -5.24
N CYS A 79 6.66 7.16 -4.60
CA CYS A 79 6.44 8.39 -3.89
C CYS A 79 5.60 8.11 -2.66
N ALA A 80 6.07 8.53 -1.49
CA ALA A 80 5.32 8.50 -0.26
C ALA A 80 5.34 9.89 0.35
N VAL A 81 4.21 10.35 0.85
CA VAL A 81 4.09 11.70 1.40
C VAL A 81 3.31 11.64 2.70
N ASN A 82 3.68 12.46 3.66
CA ASN A 82 2.95 12.67 4.90
C ASN A 82 2.82 14.18 5.16
N PRO A 83 2.16 14.61 6.26
CA PRO A 83 1.95 16.03 6.53
C PRO A 83 3.23 16.88 6.71
N LYS A 84 4.41 16.28 6.86
CA LYS A 84 5.68 16.97 7.08
C LYS A 84 6.64 16.88 5.89
N PHE A 85 6.68 15.72 5.24
CA PHE A 85 7.71 15.36 4.28
C PHE A 85 7.14 14.72 3.01
N LEU A 86 7.84 14.97 1.91
CA LEU A 86 7.74 14.28 0.63
C LEU A 86 8.95 13.35 0.49
N ALA A 87 8.71 12.05 0.30
CA ALA A 87 9.73 11.06 -0.02
C ALA A 87 9.57 10.56 -1.46
N VAL A 88 10.69 10.52 -2.19
CA VAL A 88 10.73 10.12 -3.61
C VAL A 88 11.89 9.16 -3.84
N ILE A 89 11.63 8.02 -4.46
CA ILE A 89 12.69 7.07 -4.84
C ILE A 89 13.48 7.67 -6.02
N VAL A 90 14.79 7.80 -5.86
CA VAL A 90 15.67 8.44 -6.85
C VAL A 90 16.64 7.46 -7.48
N GLU A 91 17.13 7.80 -8.66
CA GLU A 91 18.20 7.05 -9.32
C GLU A 91 19.53 7.21 -8.56
N SER A 92 20.20 6.07 -8.31
CA SER A 92 21.53 6.01 -7.68
C SER A 92 22.45 5.11 -8.51
N SER A 93 23.72 5.51 -8.64
CA SER A 93 24.71 4.83 -9.48
C SER A 93 25.41 3.63 -8.81
N GLY A 94 25.18 3.39 -7.51
CA GLY A 94 25.94 2.41 -6.74
C GLY A 94 25.22 1.84 -5.51
N GLY A 95 23.89 1.75 -5.56
CA GLY A 95 23.06 1.22 -4.47
C GLY A 95 21.62 1.72 -4.58
N GLY A 96 20.90 1.72 -3.46
CA GLY A 96 19.55 2.27 -3.34
C GLY A 96 19.53 3.60 -2.62
N ALA A 97 18.80 4.57 -3.17
CA ALA A 97 18.61 5.85 -2.52
C ALA A 97 17.18 6.38 -2.71
N PHE A 98 16.74 7.16 -1.74
CA PHE A 98 15.54 7.98 -1.87
C PHE A 98 15.79 9.36 -1.26
N LEU A 99 15.06 10.34 -1.77
CA LEU A 99 15.09 11.73 -1.37
C LEU A 99 13.96 11.97 -0.37
N VAL A 100 14.23 12.71 0.69
CA VAL A 100 13.19 13.18 1.63
C VAL A 100 13.29 14.70 1.75
N LEU A 101 12.21 15.40 1.45
CA LEU A 101 12.12 16.86 1.47
C LEU A 101 11.03 17.31 2.44
N PRO A 102 11.25 18.33 3.28
CA PRO A 102 10.16 19.03 3.94
C PRO A 102 9.19 19.60 2.91
N LEU A 103 7.87 19.52 3.18
CA LEU A 103 6.85 20.04 2.24
C LEU A 103 6.97 21.55 1.96
N SER A 104 7.57 22.30 2.87
CA SER A 104 7.81 23.73 2.71
C SER A 104 8.95 24.05 1.73
N LYS A 105 9.80 23.06 1.40
CA LYS A 105 10.98 23.24 0.54
C LYS A 105 10.63 22.96 -0.93
N THR A 106 9.78 23.81 -1.50
CA THR A 106 9.42 23.77 -2.93
C THR A 106 10.46 24.47 -3.81
N GLY A 107 10.31 24.31 -5.13
CA GLY A 107 11.21 24.84 -6.14
C GLY A 107 12.33 23.86 -6.51
N ARG A 108 13.44 24.42 -6.98
CA ARG A 108 14.58 23.64 -7.47
C ARG A 108 15.34 22.97 -6.32
N VAL A 109 15.43 21.66 -6.35
CA VAL A 109 16.22 20.88 -5.40
C VAL A 109 17.70 20.94 -5.76
N ASP A 110 18.58 21.19 -4.77
CA ASP A 110 20.02 21.18 -4.98
C ASP A 110 20.49 19.78 -5.38
N LYS A 111 21.42 19.68 -6.33
CA LYS A 111 22.03 18.41 -6.74
C LYS A 111 22.77 17.71 -5.60
N ASN A 112 23.28 18.48 -4.64
CA ASN A 112 23.99 18.00 -3.46
C ASN A 112 23.06 17.86 -2.24
N TYR A 113 21.74 17.93 -2.43
CA TYR A 113 20.80 17.71 -1.32
C TYR A 113 21.02 16.30 -0.73
N PRO A 114 21.09 16.17 0.60
CA PRO A 114 21.36 14.89 1.26
C PRO A 114 20.25 13.87 0.93
N LEU A 115 20.67 12.66 0.58
CA LEU A 115 19.78 11.54 0.32
C LEU A 115 19.78 10.57 1.51
N VAL A 116 18.78 9.70 1.58
CA VAL A 116 18.84 8.52 2.43
C VAL A 116 19.49 7.40 1.62
N VAL A 117 20.65 6.92 2.09
CA VAL A 117 21.56 6.02 1.39
C VAL A 117 22.05 4.93 2.34
N GLY A 118 21.57 3.70 2.19
CA GLY A 118 22.08 2.58 3.00
C GLY A 118 21.76 1.23 2.40
N HIS A 119 20.73 1.17 1.55
CA HIS A 119 20.48 0.03 0.70
C HIS A 119 21.61 -0.19 -0.31
N THR A 120 21.98 -1.46 -0.50
CA THR A 120 23.02 -1.89 -1.44
C THR A 120 22.47 -2.19 -2.83
N GLY A 121 21.15 -2.30 -2.97
CA GLY A 121 20.43 -2.42 -4.24
C GLY A 121 19.34 -1.35 -4.39
N PRO A 122 18.74 -1.20 -5.58
CA PRO A 122 17.66 -0.22 -5.80
C PRO A 122 16.50 -0.35 -4.81
N VAL A 123 16.02 0.80 -4.32
CA VAL A 123 14.82 0.86 -3.48
C VAL A 123 13.59 0.65 -4.36
N LEU A 124 12.72 -0.27 -3.94
CA LEU A 124 11.54 -0.67 -4.69
C LEU A 124 10.26 -0.06 -4.14
N ASP A 125 10.15 0.14 -2.83
CA ASP A 125 8.97 0.74 -2.20
C ASP A 125 9.34 1.51 -0.94
N ILE A 126 8.49 2.48 -0.58
CA ILE A 126 8.65 3.34 0.60
C ILE A 126 7.27 3.63 1.20
N ASP A 127 7.16 3.60 2.53
CA ASP A 127 5.91 3.90 3.22
C ASP A 127 6.16 4.62 4.56
N TRP A 128 5.36 5.66 4.82
CA TRP A 128 5.45 6.45 6.06
C TRP A 128 4.68 5.73 7.17
N CYS A 129 5.24 5.75 8.38
CA CYS A 129 4.52 5.23 9.53
C CYS A 129 3.27 6.10 9.80
N PRO A 130 2.06 5.51 9.88
CA PRO A 130 0.83 6.27 10.10
C PRO A 130 0.80 6.94 11.48
N HIS A 131 1.54 6.37 12.44
CA HIS A 131 1.58 6.83 13.83
C HIS A 131 2.76 7.74 14.17
N ASN A 132 3.71 7.93 13.24
CA ASN A 132 4.86 8.82 13.44
C ASN A 132 5.33 9.42 12.11
N ASP A 133 5.10 10.72 11.94
CA ASP A 133 5.41 11.46 10.71
C ASP A 133 6.93 11.61 10.45
N ASN A 134 7.79 11.18 11.36
CA ASN A 134 9.24 11.17 11.18
C ASN A 134 9.81 9.76 10.94
N ILE A 135 8.99 8.73 10.85
CA ILE A 135 9.41 7.35 10.60
C ILE A 135 8.98 6.91 9.21
N LEU A 136 9.93 6.40 8.43
CA LEU A 136 9.68 5.84 7.10
C LEU A 136 10.32 4.46 6.99
N ALA A 137 9.61 3.52 6.37
CA ALA A 137 10.16 2.24 5.96
C ALA A 137 10.49 2.25 4.46
N SER A 138 11.57 1.58 4.08
CA SER A 138 11.95 1.34 2.69
C SER A 138 12.28 -0.12 2.48
N CYS A 139 12.02 -0.64 1.28
CA CYS A 139 12.40 -1.99 0.90
C CYS A 139 13.16 -1.99 -0.44
N SER A 140 14.03 -2.99 -0.64
CA SER A 140 15.07 -2.94 -1.66
C SER A 140 15.32 -4.28 -2.36
N GLU A 141 16.01 -4.21 -3.51
CA GLU A 141 16.56 -5.36 -4.20
C GLU A 141 17.63 -6.12 -3.42
N ASP A 142 18.20 -5.52 -2.38
CA ASP A 142 19.17 -6.16 -1.48
C ASP A 142 18.55 -7.16 -0.48
N CYS A 143 17.27 -7.49 -0.63
CA CYS A 143 16.51 -8.43 0.21
C CYS A 143 16.23 -7.92 1.64
N THR A 144 16.52 -6.65 1.93
CA THR A 144 16.26 -6.05 3.24
C THR A 144 15.11 -5.04 3.19
N ALA A 145 14.44 -4.86 4.33
CA ALA A 145 13.65 -3.67 4.60
C ALA A 145 14.34 -2.87 5.71
N MET A 146 14.41 -1.55 5.58
CA MET A 146 15.05 -0.65 6.53
C MET A 146 14.05 0.38 7.05
N VAL A 147 14.15 0.72 8.33
CA VAL A 147 13.31 1.75 8.96
C VAL A 147 14.18 2.93 9.38
N TRP A 148 13.75 4.15 9.03
CA TRP A 148 14.54 5.37 9.12
C TRP A 148 13.88 6.39 10.04
N GLN A 149 14.69 7.07 10.85
CA GLN A 149 14.28 8.27 11.58
C GLN A 149 14.68 9.49 10.76
N ILE A 150 13.69 10.22 10.26
CA ILE A 150 13.90 11.44 9.49
C ILE A 150 13.93 12.63 10.45
N PRO A 151 15.02 13.42 10.48
CA PRO A 151 15.08 14.64 11.27
C PRO A 151 14.21 15.75 10.69
N ASP A 152 13.71 16.65 11.54
CA ASP A 152 12.93 17.83 11.11
C ASP A 152 13.77 18.88 10.38
N HIS A 153 15.07 18.92 10.67
CA HIS A 153 16.01 19.76 9.95
C HIS A 153 16.60 19.00 8.76
N THR A 154 16.99 19.72 7.71
CA THR A 154 17.74 19.11 6.62
C THR A 154 19.11 18.62 7.16
N PRO A 155 19.45 17.33 7.03
CA PRO A 155 20.70 16.82 7.56
C PRO A 155 21.88 17.41 6.78
N SER A 156 23.04 17.55 7.42
CA SER A 156 24.25 18.07 6.77
C SER A 156 24.95 17.04 5.87
N ARG A 157 24.62 15.76 6.06
CA ARG A 157 25.18 14.60 5.34
C ARG A 157 24.04 13.66 4.94
N PRO A 158 24.26 12.80 3.92
CA PRO A 158 23.33 11.73 3.62
C PRO A 158 23.05 10.85 4.84
N LEU A 159 21.81 10.41 5.02
CA LEU A 159 21.42 9.53 6.11
C LEU A 159 21.71 8.08 5.71
N SER A 160 22.63 7.41 6.41
CA SER A 160 23.05 6.05 6.04
C SER A 160 22.80 4.97 7.08
N GLU A 161 22.46 5.36 8.29
CA GLU A 161 22.22 4.43 9.39
C GLU A 161 20.71 4.33 9.63
N PRO A 162 20.07 3.18 9.31
CA PRO A 162 18.69 2.95 9.67
C PRO A 162 18.56 2.67 11.18
N ILE A 163 17.37 2.89 11.73
CA ILE A 163 17.04 2.51 13.11
C ILE A 163 17.03 0.98 13.24
N VAL A 164 16.46 0.30 12.23
CA VAL A 164 16.37 -1.16 12.14
C VAL A 164 16.58 -1.60 10.70
N THR A 165 17.36 -2.66 10.53
CA THR A 165 17.39 -3.47 9.31
C THR A 165 16.65 -4.77 9.59
N LEU A 166 15.61 -5.03 8.81
CA LEU A 166 14.77 -6.22 8.86
C LEU A 166 15.28 -7.20 7.79
N GLU A 167 15.88 -8.29 8.26
CA GLU A 167 16.49 -9.33 7.44
C GLU A 167 15.70 -10.62 7.63
N GLY A 168 15.15 -11.15 6.54
CA GLY A 168 14.35 -12.39 6.57
C GLY A 168 13.94 -12.89 5.20
N HIS A 169 13.84 -11.98 4.22
CA HIS A 169 13.62 -12.36 2.83
C HIS A 169 14.91 -12.85 2.16
N SER A 170 14.77 -13.84 1.29
CA SER A 170 15.86 -14.44 0.51
C SER A 170 16.00 -13.85 -0.90
N LYS A 171 15.04 -13.02 -1.31
CA LYS A 171 15.00 -12.30 -2.58
C LYS A 171 14.55 -10.86 -2.33
N ARG A 172 14.62 -10.03 -3.37
CA ARG A 172 14.22 -8.62 -3.31
C ARG A 172 12.86 -8.41 -2.62
N VAL A 173 12.81 -7.40 -1.77
CA VAL A 173 11.59 -6.98 -1.05
C VAL A 173 10.99 -5.82 -1.81
N GLY A 174 9.75 -5.99 -2.27
CA GLY A 174 9.14 -5.06 -3.22
C GLY A 174 7.86 -4.39 -2.74
N ILE A 175 7.39 -4.76 -1.54
CA ILE A 175 6.18 -4.23 -0.92
C ILE A 175 6.47 -4.02 0.56
N VAL A 176 6.16 -2.83 1.05
CA VAL A 176 6.18 -2.50 2.48
C VAL A 176 4.87 -1.80 2.83
N SER A 177 4.25 -2.17 3.95
CA SER A 177 3.01 -1.56 4.39
C SER A 177 2.90 -1.55 5.91
N TRP A 178 2.78 -0.36 6.49
CA TRP A 178 2.56 -0.23 7.92
C TRP A 178 1.15 -0.70 8.31
N HIS A 179 1.05 -1.26 9.50
CA HIS A 179 -0.24 -1.60 10.08
C HIS A 179 -1.02 -0.32 10.45
N PRO A 180 -2.33 -0.26 10.18
CA PRO A 180 -3.10 0.98 10.36
C PRO A 180 -3.37 1.36 11.83
N THR A 181 -3.51 0.37 12.72
CA THR A 181 -3.99 0.60 14.10
C THR A 181 -2.98 0.21 15.19
N ALA A 182 -2.38 -0.97 15.09
CA ALA A 182 -1.31 -1.44 15.97
C ALA A 182 0.02 -0.71 15.75
N ARG A 183 0.63 -0.30 16.85
CA ARG A 183 1.92 0.39 16.89
C ARG A 183 3.05 -0.51 16.36
N ASN A 184 4.03 0.06 15.65
CA ASN A 184 5.30 -0.60 15.27
C ASN A 184 5.17 -1.91 14.48
N ILE A 185 3.98 -2.27 14.00
CA ILE A 185 3.78 -3.44 13.15
C ILE A 185 3.99 -3.04 11.69
N LEU A 186 4.89 -3.75 11.01
CA LEU A 186 5.21 -3.53 9.60
C LEU A 186 5.08 -4.84 8.84
N LEU A 187 4.41 -4.81 7.69
CA LEU A 187 4.35 -5.93 6.76
C LEU A 187 5.34 -5.72 5.62
N THR A 188 6.07 -6.77 5.27
CA THR A 188 6.91 -6.82 4.07
C THR A 188 6.53 -8.03 3.21
N ALA A 189 6.58 -7.87 1.89
CA ALA A 189 6.45 -8.99 0.96
C ALA A 189 7.56 -9.00 -0.08
N GLY A 190 8.14 -10.18 -0.29
CA GLY A 190 9.31 -10.39 -1.15
C GLY A 190 9.00 -11.17 -2.42
N SER A 191 9.96 -11.17 -3.35
CA SER A 191 9.94 -12.04 -4.55
C SER A 191 10.25 -13.51 -4.23
N ASP A 192 10.49 -13.83 -2.97
CA ASP A 192 10.49 -15.19 -2.42
C ASP A 192 9.08 -15.69 -2.08
N ASN A 193 8.06 -14.88 -2.39
CA ASN A 193 6.64 -15.13 -2.17
C ASN A 193 6.28 -15.28 -0.69
N LEU A 194 7.14 -14.80 0.20
CA LEU A 194 6.87 -14.74 1.63
C LEU A 194 6.24 -13.40 1.98
N ILE A 195 5.35 -13.44 2.96
CA ILE A 195 4.87 -12.27 3.69
C ILE A 195 5.42 -12.39 5.11
N ILE A 196 6.10 -11.35 5.58
CA ILE A 196 6.63 -11.29 6.94
C ILE A 196 6.06 -10.06 7.64
N ILE A 197 5.53 -10.26 8.83
CA ILE A 197 5.06 -9.19 9.72
C ILE A 197 6.06 -9.04 10.85
N TRP A 198 6.53 -7.82 11.04
CA TRP A 198 7.61 -7.46 11.95
C TRP A 198 7.10 -6.62 13.09
N ASN A 199 7.70 -6.79 14.27
CA ASN A 199 7.69 -5.77 15.30
C ASN A 199 8.93 -4.90 15.13
N VAL A 200 8.78 -3.69 14.61
CA VAL A 200 9.89 -2.77 14.39
C VAL A 200 10.51 -2.31 15.72
N GLY A 201 9.77 -2.34 16.82
CA GLY A 201 10.29 -2.00 18.15
C GLY A 201 11.32 -2.99 18.69
N THR A 202 11.27 -4.25 18.25
CA THR A 202 12.22 -5.30 18.65
C THR A 202 13.14 -5.73 17.50
N GLY A 203 12.73 -5.48 16.26
CA GLY A 203 13.39 -5.99 15.04
C GLY A 203 13.12 -7.48 14.79
N GLU A 204 12.17 -8.09 15.50
CA GLU A 204 11.87 -9.52 15.40
C GLU A 204 10.72 -9.77 14.40
N PRO A 205 10.81 -10.85 13.59
CA PRO A 205 9.67 -11.31 12.80
C PRO A 205 8.63 -11.93 13.75
N LEU A 206 7.39 -11.44 13.70
CA LEU A 206 6.27 -11.98 14.48
C LEU A 206 5.58 -13.13 13.76
N ILE A 207 5.29 -12.93 12.48
CA ILE A 207 4.51 -13.85 11.66
C ILE A 207 5.19 -13.97 10.30
N THR A 208 5.27 -15.19 9.80
CA THR A 208 5.71 -15.50 8.44
C THR A 208 4.64 -16.36 7.78
N MET A 209 4.26 -15.99 6.56
CA MET A 209 3.30 -16.72 5.73
C MET A 209 3.92 -17.05 4.38
N ASP A 210 3.73 -18.28 3.94
CA ASP A 210 4.27 -18.87 2.71
C ASP A 210 3.17 -19.47 1.81
N ASP A 211 1.92 -19.02 1.98
CA ASP A 211 0.73 -19.52 1.26
C ASP A 211 0.71 -19.18 -0.24
N HIS A 212 1.60 -18.30 -0.70
CA HIS A 212 1.60 -17.78 -2.07
C HIS A 212 2.57 -18.55 -2.98
N PRO A 213 2.09 -19.24 -4.03
CA PRO A 213 2.95 -20.07 -4.88
C PRO A 213 3.75 -19.27 -5.94
N ASP A 214 3.41 -18.01 -6.19
CA ASP A 214 4.07 -17.14 -7.18
C ASP A 214 4.13 -15.70 -6.65
N LEU A 215 4.67 -14.79 -7.46
CA LEU A 215 4.95 -13.40 -7.11
C LEU A 215 3.70 -12.68 -6.60
N ILE A 216 3.84 -12.07 -5.42
CA ILE A 216 2.84 -11.20 -4.81
C ILE A 216 2.95 -9.81 -5.48
N TYR A 217 1.86 -9.33 -6.07
CA TYR A 217 1.83 -8.02 -6.71
C TYR A 217 1.49 -6.90 -5.74
N ASN A 218 0.60 -7.15 -4.77
CA ASN A 218 0.10 -6.15 -3.84
C ASN A 218 -0.35 -6.78 -2.53
N VAL A 219 -0.21 -6.01 -1.46
CA VAL A 219 -0.78 -6.27 -0.14
C VAL A 219 -1.46 -5.00 0.33
N SER A 220 -2.64 -5.11 0.94
CA SER A 220 -3.34 -3.98 1.56
C SER A 220 -4.05 -4.43 2.82
N TRP A 221 -3.80 -3.74 3.94
CA TRP A 221 -4.54 -3.91 5.18
C TRP A 221 -5.99 -3.45 5.05
N ASN A 222 -6.90 -4.09 5.79
CA ASN A 222 -8.23 -3.56 6.04
C ASN A 222 -8.15 -2.42 7.08
N ARG A 223 -9.28 -1.75 7.34
CA ARG A 223 -9.32 -0.53 8.16
C ARG A 223 -8.78 -0.72 9.59
N ASN A 224 -9.13 -1.82 10.24
CA ASN A 224 -8.72 -2.10 11.62
C ASN A 224 -7.41 -2.92 11.72
N GLY A 225 -6.87 -3.40 10.59
CA GLY A 225 -5.68 -4.23 10.55
C GLY A 225 -5.88 -5.69 10.97
N SER A 226 -7.11 -6.16 11.09
CA SER A 226 -7.38 -7.57 11.42
C SER A 226 -7.10 -8.51 10.24
N LEU A 227 -7.27 -8.02 9.01
CA LEU A 227 -7.09 -8.77 7.77
C LEU A 227 -6.26 -7.95 6.77
N PHE A 228 -5.60 -8.64 5.84
CA PHE A 228 -5.06 -8.00 4.65
C PHE A 228 -5.46 -8.78 3.40
N CYS A 229 -5.56 -8.07 2.28
CA CYS A 229 -5.83 -8.68 0.98
C CYS A 229 -4.55 -8.70 0.16
N THR A 230 -4.40 -9.74 -0.64
CA THR A 230 -3.23 -9.92 -1.52
C THR A 230 -3.67 -10.26 -2.92
N THR A 231 -2.86 -9.81 -3.88
CA THR A 231 -2.98 -10.23 -5.28
C THR A 231 -1.72 -10.93 -5.72
N CYS A 232 -1.88 -12.05 -6.42
CA CYS A 232 -0.77 -12.91 -6.79
C CYS A 232 -0.77 -13.21 -8.28
N LYS A 233 0.41 -13.50 -8.83
CA LYS A 233 0.63 -13.88 -10.22
C LYS A 233 -0.04 -15.21 -10.60
N ASP A 234 -0.39 -16.04 -9.62
CA ASP A 234 -1.26 -17.21 -9.80
C ASP A 234 -2.71 -16.86 -10.18
N ARG A 235 -3.02 -15.56 -10.30
CA ARG A 235 -4.33 -14.99 -10.62
C ARG A 235 -5.36 -15.15 -9.51
N ARG A 236 -4.94 -15.30 -8.27
CA ARG A 236 -5.86 -15.31 -7.12
C ARG A 236 -5.78 -14.02 -6.32
N LEU A 237 -6.94 -13.58 -5.86
CA LEU A 237 -7.08 -12.57 -4.81
C LEU A 237 -7.39 -13.32 -3.52
N ARG A 238 -6.58 -13.10 -2.47
CA ARG A 238 -6.75 -13.75 -1.17
C ARG A 238 -6.99 -12.73 -0.09
N VAL A 239 -7.85 -13.06 0.85
CA VAL A 239 -8.00 -12.38 2.13
C VAL A 239 -7.38 -13.27 3.19
N CYS A 240 -6.46 -12.71 3.97
CA CYS A 240 -5.63 -13.45 4.91
C CYS A 240 -5.85 -12.90 6.32
N ASP A 241 -6.00 -13.82 7.28
CA ASP A 241 -5.87 -13.52 8.71
C ASP A 241 -4.41 -13.77 9.12
N PRO A 242 -3.60 -12.73 9.34
CA PRO A 242 -2.18 -12.89 9.69
C PRO A 242 -1.98 -13.70 10.95
N ARG A 243 -2.80 -13.48 11.98
CA ARG A 243 -2.57 -14.03 13.33
C ARG A 243 -2.85 -15.52 13.35
N LYS A 244 -3.83 -15.96 12.56
CA LYS A 244 -4.14 -17.39 12.34
C LYS A 244 -3.26 -18.04 11.28
N ARG A 245 -2.55 -17.25 10.47
CA ARG A 245 -1.75 -17.71 9.32
C ARG A 245 -2.61 -18.50 8.34
N GLU A 246 -3.79 -17.97 8.04
CA GLU A 246 -4.79 -18.65 7.24
C GLU A 246 -5.35 -17.72 6.16
N VAL A 247 -5.62 -18.28 4.99
CA VAL A 247 -6.40 -17.64 3.94
C VAL A 247 -7.88 -17.84 4.24
N VAL A 248 -8.56 -16.79 4.70
CA VAL A 248 -9.98 -16.85 5.11
C VAL A 248 -10.94 -16.85 3.92
N ALA A 249 -10.54 -16.23 2.80
CA ALA A 249 -11.31 -16.21 1.58
C ALA A 249 -10.38 -16.09 0.36
N GLU A 250 -10.71 -16.76 -0.74
CA GLU A 250 -9.97 -16.63 -1.99
C GLU A 250 -10.88 -16.59 -3.22
N ARG A 251 -10.47 -15.81 -4.21
CA ARG A 251 -11.09 -15.76 -5.54
C ARG A 251 -10.07 -16.08 -6.60
N LEU A 252 -10.33 -17.13 -7.36
CA LEU A 252 -9.60 -17.45 -8.58
C LEU A 252 -10.09 -16.56 -9.74
N ALA A 253 -9.14 -15.95 -10.43
CA ALA A 253 -9.35 -15.12 -11.62
C ALA A 253 -10.41 -14.02 -11.39
N PRO A 254 -10.21 -13.09 -10.42
CA PRO A 254 -11.06 -11.91 -10.29
C PRO A 254 -11.08 -11.09 -11.58
N HIS A 255 -9.97 -11.09 -12.31
CA HIS A 255 -9.84 -10.58 -13.66
C HIS A 255 -9.30 -11.69 -14.55
N GLU A 256 -9.81 -11.83 -15.77
CA GLU A 256 -9.42 -12.91 -16.68
C GLU A 256 -8.01 -12.75 -17.26
N GLY A 257 -7.49 -11.52 -17.28
CA GLY A 257 -6.16 -11.19 -17.80
C GLY A 257 -5.02 -11.70 -16.92
N ILE A 258 -3.86 -11.89 -17.55
CA ILE A 258 -2.65 -12.39 -16.88
C ILE A 258 -1.73 -11.29 -16.32
N ARG A 259 -2.09 -10.02 -16.57
CA ARG A 259 -1.30 -8.85 -16.16
C ARG A 259 -1.44 -8.59 -14.66
N PRO A 260 -0.51 -7.85 -14.04
CA PRO A 260 -0.57 -7.55 -12.62
C PRO A 260 -1.87 -6.86 -12.23
N MET A 261 -2.40 -7.26 -11.08
CA MET A 261 -3.62 -6.70 -10.50
C MET A 261 -3.32 -6.06 -9.14
N ARG A 262 -4.07 -5.03 -8.76
CA ARG A 262 -4.02 -4.42 -7.42
C ARG A 262 -5.35 -4.68 -6.72
N ALA A 263 -5.33 -4.72 -5.39
CA ALA A 263 -6.53 -4.84 -4.59
C ALA A 263 -6.35 -4.08 -3.28
N ILE A 264 -7.38 -3.34 -2.89
CA ILE A 264 -7.43 -2.58 -1.66
C ILE A 264 -8.77 -2.78 -0.96
N PHE A 265 -8.79 -2.67 0.36
CA PHE A 265 -10.04 -2.65 1.11
C PHE A 265 -10.72 -1.29 1.00
N THR A 266 -12.05 -1.33 0.94
CA THR A 266 -12.91 -0.17 1.16
C THR A 266 -13.23 -0.03 2.64
N ARG A 267 -13.85 1.09 3.03
CA ARG A 267 -14.26 1.38 4.40
C ARG A 267 -15.20 0.33 4.98
N ASP A 268 -16.08 -0.22 4.15
CA ASP A 268 -17.14 -1.15 4.55
C ASP A 268 -16.66 -2.61 4.57
N GLY A 269 -15.38 -2.86 4.26
CA GLY A 269 -14.79 -4.20 4.22
C GLY A 269 -14.86 -4.88 2.85
N ASN A 270 -15.49 -4.26 1.85
CA ASN A 270 -15.43 -4.73 0.46
C ASN A 270 -14.02 -4.56 -0.10
N ILE A 271 -13.72 -5.23 -1.21
CA ILE A 271 -12.42 -5.18 -1.88
C ILE A 271 -12.59 -4.54 -3.25
N PHE A 272 -11.85 -3.47 -3.49
CA PHE A 272 -11.75 -2.84 -4.81
C PHE A 272 -10.48 -3.33 -5.51
N SER A 273 -10.64 -3.95 -6.68
CA SER A 273 -9.54 -4.47 -7.48
C SER A 273 -9.40 -3.74 -8.81
N THR A 274 -8.16 -3.63 -9.28
CA THR A 274 -7.84 -3.20 -10.64
C THR A 274 -7.10 -4.33 -11.33
N GLY A 275 -7.45 -4.59 -12.58
CA GLY A 275 -6.82 -5.64 -13.37
C GLY A 275 -7.06 -5.46 -14.85
N PHE A 276 -7.03 -6.58 -15.57
CA PHE A 276 -7.17 -6.59 -17.01
C PHE A 276 -8.11 -7.69 -17.47
N THR A 277 -8.90 -7.43 -18.50
CA THR A 277 -9.69 -8.45 -19.20
C THR A 277 -8.77 -9.36 -20.00
N ARG A 278 -9.32 -10.47 -20.52
CA ARG A 278 -8.62 -11.36 -21.46
C ARG A 278 -8.11 -10.63 -22.70
N MET A 279 -8.80 -9.58 -23.14
CA MET A 279 -8.41 -8.73 -24.27
C MET A 279 -7.39 -7.64 -23.88
N SER A 280 -6.84 -7.67 -22.66
CA SER A 280 -5.93 -6.66 -22.12
C SER A 280 -6.53 -5.25 -22.02
N GLN A 281 -7.85 -5.14 -21.83
CA GLN A 281 -8.47 -3.88 -21.39
C GLN A 281 -8.35 -3.78 -19.88
N ARG A 282 -8.13 -2.58 -19.35
CA ARG A 282 -8.16 -2.32 -17.91
C ARG A 282 -9.58 -2.46 -17.39
N GLU A 283 -9.70 -3.09 -16.24
CA GLU A 283 -10.98 -3.43 -15.62
C GLU A 283 -10.93 -3.14 -14.12
N LEU A 284 -12.07 -2.74 -13.57
CA LEU A 284 -12.29 -2.46 -12.15
C LEU A 284 -13.28 -3.47 -11.61
N GLY A 285 -12.95 -4.08 -10.48
CA GLY A 285 -13.83 -5.00 -9.76
C GLY A 285 -14.12 -4.49 -8.35
N LEU A 286 -15.36 -4.67 -7.91
CA LEU A 286 -15.76 -4.50 -6.51
C LEU A 286 -16.28 -5.86 -6.01
N TRP A 287 -15.74 -6.33 -4.89
CA TRP A 287 -15.96 -7.67 -4.38
C TRP A 287 -16.39 -7.63 -2.92
N ASP A 288 -17.31 -8.51 -2.56
CA ASP A 288 -17.62 -8.83 -1.17
C ASP A 288 -16.73 -10.01 -0.74
N PRO A 289 -15.90 -9.88 0.31
CA PRO A 289 -15.09 -11.00 0.78
C PRO A 289 -15.94 -12.13 1.39
N THR A 290 -17.17 -11.85 1.83
CA THR A 290 -18.09 -12.87 2.38
C THR A 290 -18.76 -13.68 1.29
N ASN A 291 -19.03 -13.06 0.14
CA ASN A 291 -19.57 -13.70 -1.05
C ASN A 291 -18.62 -13.49 -2.24
N PHE A 292 -17.57 -14.29 -2.29
CA PHE A 292 -16.46 -14.06 -3.21
C PHE A 292 -16.66 -14.68 -4.60
N GLU A 293 -17.83 -15.28 -4.87
CA GLU A 293 -18.11 -15.98 -6.14
C GLU A 293 -18.37 -15.03 -7.31
N GLU A 294 -19.07 -13.93 -7.07
CA GLU A 294 -19.49 -12.96 -8.08
C GLU A 294 -19.09 -11.54 -7.66
N PRO A 295 -18.64 -10.68 -8.59
CA PRO A 295 -18.36 -9.29 -8.28
C PRO A 295 -19.67 -8.53 -8.00
N ILE A 296 -19.63 -7.60 -7.04
CA ILE A 296 -20.69 -6.61 -6.82
C ILE A 296 -20.82 -5.72 -8.07
N ALA A 297 -19.67 -5.30 -8.60
CA ALA A 297 -19.59 -4.50 -9.82
C ALA A 297 -18.31 -4.84 -10.59
N LEU A 298 -18.42 -4.94 -11.92
CA LEU A 298 -17.30 -5.12 -12.83
C LEU A 298 -17.42 -4.11 -13.96
N LEU A 299 -16.43 -3.23 -14.10
CA LEU A 299 -16.44 -2.12 -15.06
C LEU A 299 -15.19 -2.14 -15.93
N GLU A 300 -15.39 -2.23 -17.24
CA GLU A 300 -14.33 -2.07 -18.23
C GLU A 300 -13.97 -0.58 -18.42
N MET A 301 -12.69 -0.31 -18.67
CA MET A 301 -12.17 1.04 -18.88
C MET A 301 -11.62 1.25 -20.30
N ASP A 302 -10.30 1.13 -20.47
CA ASP A 302 -9.60 1.39 -21.73
C ASP A 302 -8.55 0.30 -22.01
N THR A 303 -7.86 0.40 -23.15
CA THR A 303 -6.86 -0.59 -23.59
C THR A 303 -5.43 -0.22 -23.22
N SER A 304 -5.23 0.67 -22.24
CA SER A 304 -3.88 1.07 -21.82
C SER A 304 -3.14 -0.06 -21.11
N ASN A 305 -1.80 -0.09 -21.25
CA ASN A 305 -0.97 -1.16 -20.70
C ASN A 305 -0.57 -0.97 -19.22
N GLY A 306 -0.67 0.24 -18.69
CA GLY A 306 -0.19 0.57 -17.35
C GLY A 306 -1.08 -0.03 -16.25
N VAL A 307 -0.46 -0.66 -15.26
CA VAL A 307 -1.15 -1.15 -14.05
C VAL A 307 -1.73 0.03 -13.30
N LEU A 308 -3.03 -0.02 -13.00
CA LEU A 308 -3.71 1.04 -12.24
C LEU A 308 -3.46 0.86 -10.75
N LEU A 309 -2.92 1.89 -10.11
CA LEU A 309 -2.78 2.00 -8.67
C LEU A 309 -4.05 2.65 -8.11
N PRO A 310 -4.83 1.95 -7.28
CA PRO A 310 -5.97 2.52 -6.61
C PRO A 310 -5.53 3.22 -5.32
N PHE A 311 -5.83 4.52 -5.22
CA PHE A 311 -5.69 5.31 -4.00
C PHE A 311 -7.09 5.60 -3.47
N TYR A 312 -7.44 5.01 -2.34
CA TYR A 312 -8.78 5.12 -1.78
C TYR A 312 -8.83 6.07 -0.59
N ASP A 313 -9.82 6.95 -0.64
CA ASP A 313 -10.19 7.85 0.42
C ASP A 313 -11.42 7.29 1.15
N ALA A 314 -11.22 6.74 2.34
CA ALA A 314 -12.26 6.15 3.18
C ALA A 314 -13.26 7.17 3.76
N ASP A 315 -12.90 8.45 3.79
CA ASP A 315 -13.79 9.50 4.33
C ASP A 315 -14.78 9.97 3.27
N ALA A 316 -14.32 10.11 2.03
CA ALA A 316 -15.15 10.50 0.90
C ALA A 316 -15.74 9.33 0.11
N ASN A 317 -15.29 8.09 0.37
CA ASN A 317 -15.55 6.91 -0.46
C ASN A 317 -15.19 7.12 -1.94
N ILE A 318 -14.08 7.83 -2.19
CA ILE A 318 -13.58 8.07 -3.55
C ILE A 318 -12.32 7.24 -3.77
N VAL A 319 -12.26 6.57 -4.91
CA VAL A 319 -11.03 5.91 -5.40
C VAL A 319 -10.46 6.69 -6.56
N TYR A 320 -9.17 7.04 -6.46
CA TYR A 320 -8.37 7.67 -7.50
C TYR A 320 -7.51 6.61 -8.17
N LEU A 321 -7.61 6.51 -9.49
CA LEU A 321 -6.91 5.53 -10.30
C LEU A 321 -5.86 6.24 -11.15
N CYS A 322 -4.63 5.77 -11.03
CA CYS A 322 -3.54 6.27 -11.83
C CYS A 322 -2.54 5.16 -12.16
N GLY A 323 -2.05 5.11 -13.40
CA GLY A 323 -1.09 4.12 -13.85
C GLY A 323 0.22 4.77 -14.29
N LYS A 324 1.36 4.10 -14.05
CA LYS A 324 2.64 4.56 -14.61
C LYS A 324 2.54 4.61 -16.14
N GLY A 325 2.93 5.74 -16.72
CA GLY A 325 2.80 6.02 -18.15
C GLY A 325 1.51 6.75 -18.55
N ASP A 326 0.48 6.79 -17.69
CA ASP A 326 -0.72 7.57 -17.96
C ASP A 326 -0.48 9.06 -17.73
N SER A 327 -1.24 9.91 -18.44
CA SER A 327 -1.25 11.36 -18.21
C SER A 327 -2.51 11.84 -17.49
N SER A 328 -3.40 10.91 -17.10
CA SER A 328 -4.70 11.20 -16.49
C SER A 328 -4.88 10.48 -15.16
N ILE A 329 -5.59 11.14 -14.23
CA ILE A 329 -6.06 10.56 -12.97
C ILE A 329 -7.57 10.48 -13.04
N ARG A 330 -8.13 9.28 -12.99
CA ARG A 330 -9.58 9.04 -13.01
C ARG A 330 -10.06 8.79 -11.60
N TYR A 331 -11.26 9.25 -11.26
CA TYR A 331 -11.78 9.03 -9.92
C TYR A 331 -13.26 8.67 -9.92
N PHE A 332 -13.60 7.79 -8.98
CA PHE A 332 -14.90 7.14 -8.87
C PHE A 332 -15.37 7.22 -7.43
N GLU A 333 -16.67 7.38 -7.23
CA GLU A 333 -17.32 7.31 -5.92
C GLU A 333 -17.93 5.91 -5.74
N ILE A 334 -17.62 5.26 -4.63
CA ILE A 334 -18.14 3.95 -4.27
C ILE A 334 -19.34 4.16 -3.33
N THR A 335 -20.48 3.59 -3.67
CA THR A 335 -21.73 3.71 -2.92
C THR A 335 -22.51 2.40 -2.95
N ASP A 336 -23.49 2.26 -2.06
CA ASP A 336 -24.36 1.07 -2.04
C ASP A 336 -25.45 1.07 -3.13
N GLU A 337 -25.58 2.17 -3.88
CA GLU A 337 -26.53 2.28 -4.99
C GLU A 337 -25.92 1.72 -6.29
N PRO A 338 -26.61 0.83 -7.03
CA PRO A 338 -26.17 0.37 -8.35
C PRO A 338 -25.90 1.53 -9.33
N PRO A 339 -24.83 1.48 -10.17
CA PRO A 339 -23.88 0.37 -10.38
C PRO A 339 -22.72 0.27 -9.36
N TYR A 340 -22.90 0.81 -8.14
CA TYR A 340 -21.97 0.79 -7.00
C TYR A 340 -20.70 1.62 -7.17
N VAL A 341 -20.02 1.50 -8.32
CA VAL A 341 -18.83 2.28 -8.68
C VAL A 341 -19.23 3.34 -9.70
N HIS A 342 -19.27 4.60 -9.27
CA HIS A 342 -19.80 5.70 -10.07
C HIS A 342 -18.66 6.59 -10.55
N TYR A 343 -18.49 6.70 -11.86
CA TYR A 343 -17.51 7.62 -12.44
C TYR A 343 -17.86 9.08 -12.11
N LEU A 344 -16.89 9.81 -11.54
CA LEU A 344 -17.05 11.24 -11.25
C LEU A 344 -16.51 12.08 -12.41
N SER A 345 -15.19 12.07 -12.58
CA SER A 345 -14.49 12.88 -13.58
C SER A 345 -13.04 12.39 -13.73
N THR A 346 -12.30 13.04 -14.62
CA THR A 346 -10.90 12.76 -14.91
C THR A 346 -10.10 14.05 -14.88
N TYR A 347 -9.00 14.06 -14.14
CA TYR A 347 -7.96 15.07 -14.30
C TYR A 347 -7.03 14.64 -15.43
N SER A 348 -6.80 15.51 -16.41
CA SER A 348 -5.97 15.21 -17.58
C SER A 348 -4.82 16.20 -17.68
N SER A 349 -3.65 15.70 -18.04
CA SER A 349 -2.44 16.49 -18.27
C SER A 349 -1.70 16.00 -19.51
N LYS A 350 -0.67 16.74 -19.93
CA LYS A 350 0.10 16.42 -21.14
C LYS A 350 1.24 15.42 -20.89
N GLU A 351 1.78 15.41 -19.68
CA GLU A 351 2.98 14.63 -19.35
C GLU A 351 2.59 13.31 -18.67
N PRO A 352 3.25 12.19 -19.00
CA PRO A 352 2.99 10.91 -18.38
C PRO A 352 3.58 10.84 -16.96
N GLN A 353 2.89 10.19 -16.04
CA GLN A 353 3.38 9.97 -14.67
C GLN A 353 4.40 8.82 -14.62
N ARG A 354 5.45 9.00 -13.83
CA ARG A 354 6.44 7.97 -13.44
C ARG A 354 6.12 7.31 -12.11
N GLY A 355 5.31 7.97 -11.29
CA GLY A 355 4.91 7.57 -9.95
C GLY A 355 3.89 8.55 -9.39
N MET A 356 3.32 8.25 -8.24
CA MET A 356 2.27 9.05 -7.64
C MET A 356 2.29 8.91 -6.12
N GLY A 357 2.42 10.01 -5.38
CA GLY A 357 2.19 10.02 -3.93
C GLY A 357 0.76 10.40 -3.62
N PHE A 358 0.25 9.98 -2.47
CA PHE A 358 -1.08 10.36 -1.99
C PHE A 358 -0.97 10.89 -0.56
N MET A 359 -1.42 12.13 -0.35
CA MET A 359 -1.30 12.79 0.95
C MET A 359 -2.37 12.29 1.92
N PRO A 360 -2.00 11.88 3.15
CA PRO A 360 -2.94 11.56 4.21
C PRO A 360 -3.86 12.73 4.56
N LYS A 361 -5.04 12.43 5.11
CA LYS A 361 -6.06 13.43 5.46
C LYS A 361 -5.55 14.56 6.36
N ARG A 362 -4.67 14.23 7.30
CA ARG A 362 -4.01 15.18 8.21
C ARG A 362 -3.22 16.30 7.51
N GLY A 363 -2.81 16.10 6.26
CA GLY A 363 -2.04 17.08 5.47
C GLY A 363 -2.88 17.88 4.46
N MET A 364 -4.20 17.74 4.48
CA MET A 364 -5.13 18.45 3.58
C MET A 364 -5.37 19.89 4.04
N ASP A 365 -5.56 20.79 3.08
CA ASP A 365 -6.01 22.16 3.35
C ASP A 365 -7.55 22.21 3.41
N VAL A 366 -8.08 21.99 4.62
CA VAL A 366 -9.53 21.99 4.88
C VAL A 366 -10.20 23.34 4.60
N SER A 367 -9.45 24.45 4.68
CA SER A 367 -9.97 25.80 4.42
C SER A 367 -10.36 26.00 2.96
N LYS A 368 -9.68 25.29 2.04
CA LYS A 368 -9.92 25.36 0.60
C LYS A 368 -10.84 24.25 0.07
N CYS A 369 -11.46 23.46 0.96
CA CYS A 369 -12.25 22.29 0.57
C CYS A 369 -11.44 21.28 -0.28
N GLU A 370 -10.14 21.14 0.00
CA GLU A 370 -9.29 20.12 -0.59
C GLU A 370 -9.56 18.76 0.07
N ILE A 371 -9.99 17.78 -0.72
CA ILE A 371 -10.33 16.43 -0.22
C ILE A 371 -9.19 15.42 -0.43
N ALA A 372 -8.34 15.64 -1.42
CA ALA A 372 -7.16 14.83 -1.69
C ALA A 372 -6.07 15.68 -2.35
N ARG A 373 -4.80 15.35 -2.09
CA ARG A 373 -3.64 15.91 -2.80
C ARG A 373 -2.77 14.78 -3.31
N LEU A 374 -2.58 14.71 -4.62
CA LEU A 374 -1.72 13.73 -5.25
C LEU A 374 -0.39 14.37 -5.63
N TYR A 375 0.72 13.66 -5.43
CA TYR A 375 2.07 14.11 -5.74
C TYR A 375 2.56 13.38 -6.98
N LYS A 376 2.29 13.97 -8.15
CA LYS A 376 2.59 13.33 -9.43
C LYS A 376 4.08 13.43 -9.72
N LEU A 377 4.73 12.28 -9.85
CA LEU A 377 6.11 12.21 -10.30
C LEU A 377 6.17 12.22 -11.82
N HIS A 378 7.00 13.10 -12.34
CA HIS A 378 7.43 13.11 -13.74
C HIS A 378 8.87 12.60 -13.82
N GLU A 379 9.58 12.83 -14.93
CA GLU A 379 10.98 12.38 -15.04
C GLU A 379 11.93 13.18 -14.13
N ARG A 380 11.72 14.50 -14.00
CA ARG A 380 12.61 15.39 -13.23
C ARG A 380 11.89 16.32 -12.24
N LYS A 381 10.60 16.11 -12.01
CA LYS A 381 9.80 16.97 -11.13
C LYS A 381 8.75 16.17 -10.36
N CYS A 382 8.39 16.67 -9.18
CA CYS A 382 7.20 16.26 -8.46
C CYS A 382 6.19 17.43 -8.48
N GLU A 383 5.00 17.18 -8.99
CA GLU A 383 3.94 18.16 -9.19
C GLU A 383 2.74 17.81 -8.30
N PRO A 384 2.44 18.63 -7.27
CA PRO A 384 1.22 18.45 -6.48
C PRO A 384 -0.03 18.76 -7.31
N ILE A 385 -1.05 17.92 -7.17
CA ILE A 385 -2.37 18.07 -7.80
C ILE A 385 -3.40 18.04 -6.68
N MET A 386 -4.09 19.17 -6.50
CA MET A 386 -5.09 19.37 -5.46
C MET A 386 -6.46 19.00 -6.01
N MET A 387 -7.17 18.09 -5.34
CA MET A 387 -8.53 17.69 -5.67
C MET A 387 -9.49 18.45 -4.75
N THR A 388 -10.28 19.36 -5.33
CA THR A 388 -11.10 20.30 -4.58
C THR A 388 -12.58 20.08 -4.83
N VAL A 389 -13.38 20.12 -3.77
CA VAL A 389 -14.84 20.24 -3.87
C VAL A 389 -15.20 21.73 -3.92
N PRO A 390 -15.81 22.25 -5.00
CA PRO A 390 -16.14 23.66 -5.10
C PRO A 390 -17.29 24.03 -4.15
N ARG A 391 -16.96 24.52 -2.96
CA ARG A 391 -17.89 25.14 -2.01
C ARG A 391 -17.63 26.64 -1.93
N LYS A 392 -18.70 27.42 -1.72
CA LYS A 392 -18.64 28.88 -1.51
C LYS A 392 -18.89 29.19 -0.04
N SER A 393 -18.04 28.69 0.84
CA SER A 393 -18.16 28.91 2.27
C SER A 393 -16.79 28.92 2.91
N ASP A 394 -16.59 29.86 3.84
CA ASP A 394 -15.38 29.95 4.68
C ASP A 394 -15.52 29.13 5.97
N LEU A 395 -16.71 28.54 6.19
CA LEU A 395 -16.96 27.68 7.34
C LEU A 395 -16.39 26.27 7.09
N PHE A 396 -15.97 25.62 8.17
CA PHE A 396 -15.58 24.22 8.12
C PHE A 396 -16.72 23.34 7.60
N GLN A 397 -16.42 22.49 6.62
CA GLN A 397 -17.40 21.62 5.96
C GLN A 397 -17.39 20.22 6.59
N ASP A 398 -18.20 20.03 7.63
CA ASP A 398 -18.31 18.74 8.35
C ASP A 398 -18.70 17.57 7.46
N ASP A 399 -19.50 17.84 6.43
CA ASP A 399 -19.95 16.81 5.50
C ASP A 399 -18.81 16.30 4.60
N LEU A 400 -17.75 17.08 4.40
CA LEU A 400 -16.57 16.69 3.61
C LEU A 400 -15.47 16.07 4.47
N TYR A 401 -15.43 16.43 5.76
CA TYR A 401 -14.37 16.06 6.69
C TYR A 401 -14.96 15.42 7.95
N PRO A 402 -15.47 14.18 7.85
CA PRO A 402 -15.76 13.39 9.05
C PRO A 402 -14.48 13.13 9.85
N ASP A 403 -14.62 12.70 11.10
CA ASP A 403 -13.46 12.33 11.91
C ASP A 403 -12.68 11.19 11.23
N THR A 404 -11.38 11.40 11.08
CA THR A 404 -10.49 10.58 10.24
C THR A 404 -9.45 9.86 11.10
N ALA A 405 -8.75 8.87 10.56
CA ALA A 405 -7.72 8.14 11.30
C ALA A 405 -6.58 9.08 11.76
N GLY A 406 -6.37 9.13 13.07
CA GLY A 406 -5.36 9.94 13.73
C GLY A 406 -3.98 9.30 13.74
N PRO A 407 -2.98 10.01 14.29
CA PRO A 407 -1.62 9.50 14.42
C PRO A 407 -1.41 8.63 15.67
N GLU A 408 -2.39 8.53 16.57
CA GLU A 408 -2.24 7.69 17.75
C GLU A 408 -2.64 6.24 17.41
N PRO A 409 -1.80 5.24 17.72
CA PRO A 409 -2.16 3.84 17.53
C PRO A 409 -3.28 3.45 18.50
N ALA A 410 -4.17 2.58 18.06
CA ALA A 410 -5.24 2.04 18.90
C ALA A 410 -4.76 0.89 19.81
N LEU A 411 -3.76 0.15 19.34
CA LEU A 411 -3.26 -1.06 20.01
C LEU A 411 -1.73 -1.06 20.09
N GLU A 412 -1.21 -1.67 21.15
CA GLU A 412 0.21 -2.06 21.21
C GLU A 412 0.44 -3.40 20.46
N PRO A 413 1.68 -3.71 20.03
CA PRO A 413 1.98 -4.90 19.22
C PRO A 413 1.49 -6.21 19.86
N GLU A 414 1.69 -6.36 21.16
CA GLU A 414 1.35 -7.56 21.92
C GLU A 414 -0.17 -7.75 21.99
N GLU A 415 -0.91 -6.66 22.14
CA GLU A 415 -2.37 -6.66 22.25
C GLU A 415 -3.03 -7.12 20.95
N TRP A 416 -2.52 -6.63 19.82
CA TRP A 416 -2.96 -7.06 18.51
C TRP A 416 -2.63 -8.55 18.26
N LEU A 417 -1.44 -8.99 18.67
CA LEU A 417 -1.00 -10.39 18.53
C LEU A 417 -1.83 -11.35 19.40
N GLU A 418 -2.29 -10.91 20.56
CA GLU A 418 -3.23 -11.63 21.43
C GLU A 418 -4.63 -11.78 20.80
N GLY A 419 -4.90 -11.11 19.67
CA GLY A 419 -6.14 -11.22 18.92
C GLY A 419 -7.12 -10.07 19.15
N ARG A 420 -6.71 -8.96 19.78
CA ARG A 420 -7.57 -7.77 19.86
C ARG A 420 -7.62 -7.04 18.54
N ASP A 421 -8.82 -6.60 18.17
CA ASP A 421 -9.11 -5.78 17.00
C ASP A 421 -9.78 -4.49 17.46
N GLU A 422 -9.21 -3.35 17.08
CA GLU A 422 -9.75 -2.02 17.40
C GLU A 422 -9.71 -1.15 16.15
N GLU A 423 -10.72 -0.28 16.01
CA GLU A 423 -10.75 0.70 14.94
C GLU A 423 -9.69 1.80 15.16
N PRO A 424 -9.22 2.48 14.08
CA PRO A 424 -8.28 3.59 14.23
C PRO A 424 -8.82 4.68 15.14
N VAL A 425 -7.97 5.23 16.00
CA VAL A 425 -8.34 6.37 16.86
C VAL A 425 -8.64 7.57 15.97
N LEU A 426 -9.89 8.03 15.99
CA LEU A 426 -10.34 9.10 15.10
C LEU A 426 -9.99 10.48 15.67
N VAL A 427 -9.64 11.42 14.78
CA VAL A 427 -9.36 12.81 15.10
C VAL A 427 -10.17 13.72 14.19
N SER A 428 -10.63 14.84 14.75
CA SER A 428 -11.33 15.86 13.98
C SER A 428 -10.34 16.77 13.27
N MET A 429 -10.59 17.03 11.99
CA MET A 429 -9.76 17.93 11.17
C MET A 429 -10.03 19.42 11.42
N ARG A 430 -11.01 19.76 12.28
CA ARG A 430 -11.34 21.14 12.66
C ARG A 430 -10.20 21.86 13.37
N GLU A 431 -9.45 21.14 14.19
CA GLU A 431 -8.36 21.66 15.02
C GLU A 431 -7.06 21.85 14.21
N GLY A 432 -7.09 21.54 12.92
CA GLY A 432 -5.93 21.59 12.03
C GLY A 432 -5.00 20.40 12.23
N TYR A 433 -3.72 20.59 11.89
CA TYR A 433 -2.72 19.53 12.02
C TYR A 433 -2.31 19.32 13.49
N ILE A 434 -2.70 18.18 14.04
CA ILE A 434 -2.23 17.71 15.35
C ILE A 434 -1.00 16.82 15.12
N PRO A 435 0.20 17.24 15.57
CA PRO A 435 1.39 16.41 15.44
C PRO A 435 1.25 15.14 16.31
N PRO A 436 1.77 14.00 15.85
CA PRO A 436 1.90 12.80 16.69
C PRO A 436 2.67 13.15 17.96
N LYS A 437 2.33 12.52 19.10
CA LYS A 437 3.13 12.68 20.32
C LYS A 437 4.56 12.21 20.03
N SER A 438 5.51 13.15 20.01
CA SER A 438 6.89 12.88 19.61
C SER A 438 7.52 11.82 20.52
N ARG A 439 7.57 10.58 20.04
CA ARG A 439 8.30 9.49 20.66
C ARG A 439 9.29 8.99 19.63
N GLU A 440 10.58 9.24 19.87
CA GLU A 440 11.63 8.59 19.11
C GLU A 440 11.41 7.08 19.14
N LEU A 441 11.48 6.44 17.96
CA LEU A 441 11.35 4.99 17.88
C LEU A 441 12.62 4.37 18.45
N LYS A 442 12.55 3.92 19.71
CA LYS A 442 13.64 3.20 20.36
C LYS A 442 13.48 1.71 20.11
N VAL A 443 14.51 1.09 19.55
CA VAL A 443 14.55 -0.34 19.27
C VAL A 443 15.18 -1.03 20.46
N ALA A 444 14.39 -1.83 21.16
CA ALA A 444 14.88 -2.66 22.26
C ALA A 444 15.26 -4.02 21.67
N LYS A 445 16.53 -4.19 21.26
CA LYS A 445 17.05 -5.52 20.95
C LYS A 445 17.12 -6.32 22.25
N LYS A 446 16.37 -7.40 22.37
CA LYS A 446 16.54 -8.33 23.49
C LYS A 446 17.92 -8.98 23.36
N ASN A 447 18.87 -8.58 24.21
CA ASN A 447 20.12 -9.31 24.34
C ASN A 447 19.81 -10.67 24.96
N VAL A 448 20.13 -11.75 24.25
CA VAL A 448 19.94 -13.15 24.68
C VAL A 448 20.64 -13.45 26.03
N LEU A 449 21.60 -12.62 26.44
CA LEU A 449 22.35 -12.72 27.69
C LEU A 449 21.78 -11.91 28.87
N ASP A 450 20.78 -11.05 28.65
CA ASP A 450 20.19 -10.21 29.71
C ASP A 450 18.84 -10.79 30.19
N THR A 451 18.87 -12.04 30.64
CA THR A 451 17.81 -12.57 31.54
C THR A 451 18.12 -12.16 32.97
N ARG A 452 18.18 -10.85 33.23
CA ARG A 452 18.01 -10.35 34.60
C ARG A 452 16.50 -10.21 34.85
N PRO A 453 15.92 -10.93 35.83
CA PRO A 453 14.54 -10.68 36.21
C PRO A 453 14.44 -9.22 36.68
N MET A 454 13.49 -8.49 36.10
CA MET A 454 13.19 -7.11 36.51
C MET A 454 12.99 -7.05 38.03
N PRO A 455 13.50 -6.01 38.73
CA PRO A 455 13.14 -5.81 40.12
C PRO A 455 11.63 -5.57 40.18
N ARG A 456 10.92 -6.48 40.85
CA ARG A 456 9.47 -6.38 41.08
C ARG A 456 9.16 -4.99 41.63
N ARG A 457 8.41 -4.20 40.86
CA ARG A 457 7.65 -3.08 41.44
C ARG A 457 6.74 -3.67 42.51
N SER A 458 6.84 -3.14 43.72
CA SER A 458 5.92 -3.41 44.81
C SER A 458 4.52 -2.94 44.40
N MET A 459 3.68 -3.87 43.95
CA MET A 459 2.24 -3.70 44.00
C MET A 459 1.71 -4.46 45.21
N SER A 460 1.18 -3.68 46.13
CA SER A 460 0.41 -4.12 47.28
C SER A 460 -0.90 -4.78 46.86
N SER A 461 -1.33 -5.70 47.73
CA SER A 461 -2.69 -6.20 47.97
C SER A 461 -3.36 -7.08 46.91
N CYS A 462 -3.23 -8.39 47.17
CA CYS A 462 -4.25 -9.45 47.18
C CYS A 462 -5.24 -9.59 46.01
N ASP A 463 -5.11 -10.70 45.28
CA ASP A 463 -6.08 -11.79 45.41
C ASP A 463 -5.41 -13.14 45.15
N GLY A 464 -5.63 -14.09 46.07
CA GLY A 464 -4.92 -15.36 46.13
C GLY A 464 -5.55 -16.41 45.23
N SER A 465 -4.80 -16.86 44.23
CA SER A 465 -4.92 -18.21 43.68
C SER A 465 -3.66 -18.99 44.06
N SER A 466 -3.73 -19.69 45.19
CA SER A 466 -2.66 -20.60 45.62
C SER A 466 -2.51 -21.71 44.59
N LEU A 467 -1.36 -21.74 43.90
CA LEU A 467 -0.93 -22.87 43.09
C LEU A 467 -1.04 -24.17 43.91
N PRO A 468 -1.51 -25.29 43.33
CA PRO A 468 -1.63 -26.55 44.04
C PRO A 468 -0.27 -26.93 44.67
N PRO A 469 -0.21 -27.29 45.98
CA PRO A 469 1.06 -27.60 46.67
C PRO A 469 1.90 -28.65 45.94
N GLN A 470 1.23 -29.62 45.32
CA GLN A 470 1.85 -30.69 44.53
C GLN A 470 2.57 -30.20 43.27
N LEU A 471 2.09 -29.13 42.64
CA LEU A 471 2.73 -28.55 41.45
C LEU A 471 3.97 -27.74 41.84
N LEU A 472 3.90 -27.04 42.97
CA LEU A 472 5.04 -26.29 43.51
C LEU A 472 6.19 -27.22 43.88
N GLU A 473 5.89 -28.36 44.52
CA GLU A 473 6.88 -29.34 44.93
C GLU A 473 7.56 -30.00 43.70
N LYS A 474 6.80 -30.34 42.66
CA LYS A 474 7.34 -30.82 41.38
C LYS A 474 8.26 -29.81 40.71
N LEU A 475 7.86 -28.54 40.67
CA LEU A 475 8.68 -27.49 40.07
C LEU A 475 9.97 -27.24 40.86
N LEU A 476 9.94 -27.34 42.20
CA LEU A 476 11.13 -27.24 43.02
C LEU A 476 12.10 -28.42 42.78
N GLU A 477 11.56 -29.62 42.61
CA GLU A 477 12.35 -30.82 42.30
C GLU A 477 12.99 -30.73 40.89
N GLU A 478 12.25 -30.26 39.88
CA GLU A 478 12.80 -29.98 38.55
C GLU A 478 13.91 -28.92 38.58
N VAL A 479 13.72 -27.84 39.33
CA VAL A 479 14.75 -26.79 39.49
C VAL A 479 16.00 -27.35 40.17
N GLN A 480 15.86 -28.23 41.15
CA GLN A 480 17.01 -28.89 41.79
C GLN A 480 17.74 -29.84 40.83
N ASN A 481 17.01 -30.62 40.04
CA ASN A 481 17.58 -31.52 39.05
C ASN A 481 18.32 -30.75 37.93
N LEU A 482 17.76 -29.64 37.47
CA LEU A 482 18.41 -28.77 36.49
C LEU A 482 19.71 -28.16 37.05
N LYS A 483 19.69 -27.68 38.30
CA LYS A 483 20.89 -27.19 38.98
C LYS A 483 21.98 -28.25 39.10
N ALA A 484 21.62 -29.49 39.45
CA ALA A 484 22.57 -30.60 39.52
C ALA A 484 23.16 -30.94 38.14
N THR A 485 22.34 -30.87 37.10
CA THR A 485 22.78 -31.13 35.71
C THR A 485 23.76 -30.06 35.23
N ILE A 486 23.48 -28.79 35.52
CA ILE A 486 24.37 -27.66 35.19
C ILE A 486 25.71 -27.82 35.90
N LEU A 487 25.73 -28.11 37.21
CA LEU A 487 26.97 -28.35 37.95
C LEU A 487 27.78 -29.53 37.39
N SER A 488 27.12 -30.60 36.96
CA SER A 488 27.79 -31.72 36.30
C SER A 488 28.39 -31.33 34.95
N GLN A 489 27.72 -30.46 34.19
CA GLN A 489 28.21 -29.97 32.91
C GLN A 489 29.38 -29.00 33.09
N GLU A 490 29.32 -28.09 34.06
CA GLU A 490 30.43 -27.19 34.41
C GLU A 490 31.69 -27.97 34.80
N LYS A 491 31.54 -29.02 35.60
CA LYS A 491 32.67 -29.90 35.96
C LYS A 491 33.27 -30.59 34.73
N ARG A 492 32.41 -31.07 33.82
CA ARG A 492 32.84 -31.69 32.56
C ARG A 492 33.55 -30.70 31.64
N ILE A 493 33.09 -29.44 31.58
CA ILE A 493 33.74 -28.37 30.82
C ILE A 493 35.12 -28.09 31.41
N CYS A 494 35.25 -27.95 32.73
CA CYS A 494 36.53 -27.75 33.40
C CYS A 494 37.51 -28.91 33.16
N ASP A 495 37.04 -30.16 33.19
CA ASP A 495 37.87 -31.33 32.87
C ASP A 495 38.34 -31.35 31.40
N LEU A 496 37.50 -30.88 30.47
CA LEU A 496 37.86 -30.76 29.06
C LEU A 496 38.86 -29.62 28.84
N GLU A 497 38.71 -28.48 29.51
CA GLU A 497 39.65 -27.36 29.49
C GLU A 497 41.02 -27.78 30.05
N ASN A 498 41.04 -28.55 31.14
CA ASN A 498 42.27 -29.12 31.71
C ASN A 498 42.93 -30.17 30.81
N LYS A 499 42.16 -30.88 29.98
CA LYS A 499 42.71 -31.76 28.94
C LYS A 499 43.27 -30.95 27.78
N LEU A 500 42.55 -29.92 27.34
CA LEU A 500 42.97 -29.02 26.27
C LEU A 500 44.30 -28.33 26.62
N SER A 501 44.45 -27.86 27.87
CA SER A 501 45.66 -27.19 28.35
C SER A 501 46.90 -28.11 28.37
N LYS A 502 46.71 -29.42 28.55
CA LYS A 502 47.80 -30.41 28.43
C LYS A 502 48.25 -30.63 26.99
N TYR A 503 47.36 -30.44 26.00
CA TYR A 503 47.73 -30.52 24.59
C TYR A 503 48.40 -29.24 24.09
N THR A 504 48.04 -28.06 24.61
CA THR A 504 48.66 -26.78 24.22
C THR A 504 50.04 -26.54 24.83
N ASN A 505 50.35 -27.14 25.99
CA ASN A 505 51.68 -27.04 26.62
C ASN A 505 52.66 -28.15 26.18
N GLY A 506 52.26 -29.03 25.24
CA GLY A 506 53.06 -30.14 24.73
C GLY A 506 53.74 -29.89 23.38
N THR A 507 53.62 -28.68 22.81
CA THR A 507 54.38 -28.25 21.62
C THR A 507 55.40 -27.20 22.02
N ALA A 508 56.53 -27.68 22.54
CA ALA A 508 57.81 -26.97 22.59
C ALA A 508 58.90 -27.94 22.12
#